data_AF-A0AAE1ARJ8-F1
#
_entry.id   AF-A0AAE1ARJ8-F1
#
_cell.length_a   1.000
_cell.length_b   1.000
_cell.length_c   1.000
_cell.angle_alpha   90.00
_cell.angle_beta   90.00
_cell.angle_gamma   90.00
#
_symmetry.space_group_name_H-M   'P 1'
#
loop_
_entity.id
_entity.type
_entity.pdbx_description
1 polymer ?
#
loop_
_entity_poly.entity_id
_entity_poly.type
_entity_poly.pdbx_seq_one_letter_code
_entity_poly.pdbx_strand_id
1 'polypeptide(L)'
;MASIIGSVSPFNETEDTWQAYAERLEHFFLANEIDSEAKKRAVLLSSMGVEPYKLLSNLVAPRKAGECSYTEIVDVLKNHHNPRPSTIVQRFKFNIRVRGASESIRPFVAELKKLSEFCEYNDSLEEMLRDRLVCGINNRRIQQRLLSERSLTFAKALDIAHAMEAAAEGIEDLSDHITDKTMLPPMVNDRAEQESSPSPSPPDTQSRKIQHDKHAVDRDISVGDDVFVRNFSLHGGKWLPGGETMSNRYKIMQGQLDTQLSELGEEQARLVGMRLKDQCFRHVFSSDLTRAANTAKKILAENRSTACGLTLDHRLRERGFGSLEGRPFTDFKKVQETSGVPHEMFTPQGGETIEQF
;
A
#
# COMPACT_ATOMS: atom_id res chain seq x y z
N MET A 1 33.89 34.32 36.07
CA MET A 1 33.55 33.01 35.47
C MET A 1 32.17 33.16 34.85
N ALA A 2 32.01 32.86 33.56
CA ALA A 2 30.69 32.84 32.96
C ALA A 2 29.85 31.78 33.68
N SER A 3 28.68 32.17 34.19
CA SER A 3 27.75 31.24 34.82
C SER A 3 27.13 30.36 33.72
N ILE A 4 27.25 29.04 33.85
CA ILE A 4 26.53 28.14 32.94
C ILE A 4 25.03 28.30 33.20
N ILE A 5 24.26 28.51 32.13
CA ILE A 5 22.82 28.66 32.15
C ILE A 5 22.21 27.31 31.74
N GLY A 6 21.51 26.67 32.68
CA GLY A 6 20.76 25.43 32.46
C GLY A 6 21.62 24.16 32.39
N SER A 7 20.98 23.06 31.99
CA SER A 7 21.61 21.76 31.74
C SER A 7 20.88 21.04 30.60
N VAL A 8 21.54 20.07 29.98
CA VAL A 8 20.94 19.21 28.95
C VAL A 8 20.85 17.80 29.50
N SER A 9 19.63 17.28 29.62
CA SER A 9 19.40 15.89 30.00
C SER A 9 20.01 14.94 28.96
N PRO A 10 20.58 13.80 29.36
CA PRO A 10 21.14 12.80 28.44
C PRO A 10 20.16 12.36 27.36
N PHE A 11 20.70 11.85 26.26
CA PHE A 11 19.86 11.29 25.20
C PHE A 11 19.17 10.02 25.71
N ASN A 12 17.86 9.95 25.50
CA ASN A 12 17.04 8.80 25.82
C ASN A 12 16.25 8.40 24.57
N GLU A 13 16.57 7.25 24.00
CA GLU A 13 15.96 6.76 22.75
C GLU A 13 14.46 6.42 22.87
N THR A 14 13.93 6.24 24.09
CA THR A 14 12.49 5.99 24.29
C THR A 14 11.67 7.27 24.40
N GLU A 15 12.31 8.40 24.66
CA GLU A 15 11.67 9.69 24.93
C GLU A 15 12.00 10.76 23.87
N ASP A 16 13.09 10.59 23.12
CA ASP A 16 13.61 11.60 22.20
C ASP A 16 14.15 10.99 20.90
N THR A 17 14.23 11.80 19.85
CA THR A 17 14.97 11.47 18.63
C THR A 17 16.38 12.04 18.71
N TRP A 18 17.35 11.42 18.04
CA TRP A 18 18.72 11.94 18.01
C TRP A 18 18.79 13.38 17.48
N GLN A 19 17.95 13.69 16.48
CA GLN A 19 17.81 15.02 15.90
C GLN A 19 17.36 16.05 16.93
N ALA A 20 16.28 15.77 17.67
CA ALA A 20 15.79 16.68 18.70
C ALA A 20 16.76 16.82 19.88
N TYR A 21 17.48 15.76 20.26
CA TYR A 21 18.58 15.86 21.22
C TYR A 21 19.69 16.81 20.74
N ALA A 22 20.12 16.67 19.48
CA ALA A 22 21.14 17.53 18.89
C ALA A 22 20.69 19.01 18.83
N GLU A 23 19.42 19.27 18.49
CA GLU A 23 18.82 20.61 18.51
C GLU A 23 18.80 21.21 19.92
N ARG A 24 18.40 20.44 20.94
CA ARG A 24 18.47 20.89 22.35
C ARG A 24 19.89 21.28 22.75
N LEU A 25 20.88 20.54 22.27
CA LEU A 25 22.29 20.81 22.55
C LEU A 25 22.78 22.08 21.85
N GLU A 26 22.36 22.34 20.61
CA GLU A 26 22.68 23.60 19.91
C GLU A 26 22.08 24.82 20.63
N HIS A 27 20.87 24.72 21.17
CA HIS A 27 20.31 25.78 22.00
C HIS A 27 21.10 25.99 23.30
N PHE A 28 21.59 24.92 23.92
CA PHE A 28 22.46 25.03 25.09
C PHE A 28 23.79 25.71 24.74
N PHE A 29 24.39 25.39 23.59
CA PHE A 29 25.60 26.07 23.13
C PHE A 29 25.37 27.56 22.92
N LEU A 30 24.26 27.91 22.26
CA LEU A 30 23.90 29.30 22.01
C LEU A 30 23.70 30.08 23.32
N ALA A 31 22.95 29.52 24.28
CA ALA A 31 22.68 30.17 25.56
C ALA A 31 23.92 30.36 26.44
N ASN A 32 24.98 29.59 26.19
CA ASN A 32 26.21 29.58 26.97
C ASN A 32 27.44 30.09 26.20
N GLU A 33 27.25 30.68 25.02
CA GLU A 33 28.33 31.23 24.17
C GLU A 33 29.44 30.19 23.89
N ILE A 34 29.01 28.97 23.53
CA ILE A 34 29.89 27.84 23.22
C ILE A 34 30.09 27.73 21.71
N ASP A 35 31.09 28.45 21.21
CA ASP A 35 31.30 28.59 19.76
C ASP A 35 32.41 27.66 19.23
N SER A 36 33.30 27.22 20.12
CA SER A 36 34.44 26.38 19.76
C SER A 36 34.00 24.94 19.51
N GLU A 37 34.34 24.40 18.34
CA GLU A 37 34.15 22.99 17.99
C GLU A 37 34.67 22.02 19.07
N ALA A 38 35.83 22.33 19.65
CA ALA A 38 36.41 21.51 20.71
C ALA A 38 35.55 21.52 21.99
N LYS A 39 34.95 22.68 22.33
CA LYS A 39 34.03 22.79 23.47
C LYS A 39 32.69 22.11 23.18
N LYS A 40 32.11 22.32 21.99
CA LYS A 40 30.87 21.64 21.56
C LYS A 40 31.00 20.13 21.65
N ARG A 41 32.10 19.58 21.11
CA ARG A 41 32.44 18.16 21.23
C ARG A 41 32.56 17.71 22.68
N ALA A 42 33.32 18.44 23.50
CA ALA A 42 33.56 18.07 24.90
C ALA A 42 32.24 18.01 25.68
N VAL A 43 31.36 18.99 25.49
CA VAL A 43 30.02 19.01 26.09
C VAL A 43 29.22 17.82 25.60
N LEU A 44 29.08 17.61 24.28
CA LEU A 44 28.35 16.48 23.70
C LEU A 44 28.78 15.13 24.30
N LEU A 45 30.10 14.84 24.28
CA LEU A 45 30.63 13.58 24.79
C LEU A 45 30.37 13.39 26.29
N SER A 46 30.33 14.48 27.06
CA SER A 46 30.05 14.44 28.50
C SER A 46 28.57 14.38 28.84
N SER A 47 27.69 14.90 27.98
CA SER A 47 26.26 15.03 28.23
C SER A 47 25.40 13.97 27.55
N MET A 48 25.90 13.25 26.54
CA MET A 48 25.08 12.31 25.75
C MET A 48 24.58 11.08 26.50
N GLY A 49 25.26 10.73 27.61
CA GLY A 49 24.94 9.54 28.39
C GLY A 49 25.78 8.32 27.99
N VAL A 50 25.69 7.27 28.82
CA VAL A 50 26.59 6.11 28.75
C VAL A 50 26.37 5.27 27.49
N GLU A 51 25.13 4.92 27.16
CA GLU A 51 24.82 4.05 26.03
C GLU A 51 25.14 4.70 24.66
N PRO A 52 24.77 5.97 24.41
CA PRO A 52 25.14 6.64 23.15
C PRO A 52 26.65 6.82 23.00
N TYR A 53 27.37 7.06 24.11
CA TYR A 53 28.83 7.14 24.09
C TYR A 53 29.50 5.79 23.77
N LYS A 54 29.00 4.68 24.34
CA LYS A 54 29.47 3.32 24.01
C LYS A 54 29.23 3.01 22.53
N LEU A 55 28.02 3.30 22.04
CA LEU A 55 27.67 3.12 20.64
C LEU A 55 28.61 3.91 19.72
N LEU A 56 28.81 5.21 19.99
CA LEU A 56 29.75 6.04 19.26
C LEU A 56 31.15 5.43 19.24
N SER A 57 31.64 4.99 20.40
CA SER A 57 32.97 4.39 20.54
C SER A 57 33.13 3.14 19.66
N ASN A 58 32.08 2.34 19.52
CA ASN A 58 32.07 1.18 18.63
C ASN A 58 32.06 1.59 17.16
N LEU A 59 31.28 2.61 16.79
CA LEU A 59 31.10 3.04 15.41
C LEU A 59 32.33 3.75 14.81
N VAL A 60 33.13 4.43 15.64
CA VAL A 60 34.30 5.20 15.17
C VAL A 60 35.64 4.46 15.33
N ALA A 61 35.60 3.22 15.84
CA ALA A 61 36.79 2.38 15.97
C ALA A 61 37.50 2.20 14.61
N PRO A 62 38.85 2.20 14.58
CA PRO A 62 39.79 2.14 15.71
C PRO A 62 40.13 3.51 16.34
N ARG A 63 39.55 4.62 15.86
CA ARG A 63 39.79 5.94 16.45
C ARG A 63 39.04 6.09 17.77
N LYS A 64 39.48 7.04 18.61
CA LYS A 64 38.76 7.37 19.85
C LYS A 64 37.66 8.40 19.56
N ALA A 65 36.54 8.32 20.30
CA ALA A 65 35.45 9.29 20.19
C ALA A 65 35.90 10.75 20.33
N GLY A 66 36.86 11.02 21.22
CA GLY A 66 37.43 12.36 21.42
C GLY A 66 38.27 12.90 20.25
N GLU A 67 38.69 12.04 19.31
CA GLU A 67 39.43 12.41 18.10
C GLU A 67 38.49 12.86 16.96
N CYS A 68 37.20 12.54 17.06
CA CYS A 68 36.18 12.95 16.09
C CYS A 68 35.88 14.46 16.22
N SER A 69 35.36 15.08 15.16
CA SER A 69 34.79 16.43 15.26
C SER A 69 33.37 16.40 15.84
N TYR A 70 32.84 17.55 16.28
CA TYR A 70 31.45 17.61 16.76
C TYR A 70 30.48 17.19 15.65
N THR A 71 30.65 17.75 14.45
CA THR A 71 29.82 17.43 13.28
C THR A 71 29.88 15.95 12.91
N GLU A 72 31.07 15.34 12.92
CA GLU A 72 31.24 13.91 12.64
C GLU A 72 30.52 13.03 13.66
N ILE A 73 30.57 13.37 14.95
CA ILE A 73 29.87 12.61 16.00
C ILE A 73 28.35 12.69 15.78
N VAL A 74 27.83 13.90 15.54
CA VAL A 74 26.40 14.12 15.28
C VAL A 74 25.95 13.32 14.07
N ASP A 75 26.72 13.32 12.99
CA ASP A 75 26.40 12.60 11.75
C ASP A 75 26.47 11.08 11.91
N VAL A 76 27.50 10.55 12.59
CA VAL A 76 27.63 9.11 12.84
C VAL A 76 26.43 8.57 13.63
N LEU A 77 26.06 9.25 14.71
CA LEU A 77 24.93 8.83 15.54
C LEU A 77 23.58 9.08 14.85
N LYS A 78 23.45 10.18 14.09
CA LYS A 78 22.27 10.42 13.25
C LYS A 78 22.06 9.31 12.23
N ASN A 79 23.11 8.88 11.55
CA ASN A 79 23.05 7.80 10.57
C ASN A 79 22.78 6.45 11.21
N HIS A 80 23.22 6.22 12.45
CA HIS A 80 22.91 4.98 13.16
C HIS A 80 21.45 4.95 13.65
N HIS A 81 20.96 6.04 14.25
CA HIS A 81 19.59 6.11 14.78
C HIS A 81 18.53 6.32 13.70
N ASN A 82 18.90 6.93 12.58
CA ASN A 82 18.01 7.15 11.44
C ASN A 82 18.76 6.82 10.14
N PRO A 83 19.07 5.53 9.91
CA PRO A 83 19.77 5.12 8.70
C PRO A 83 18.93 5.51 7.50
N ARG A 84 19.59 6.10 6.49
CA ARG A 84 18.92 6.45 5.24
C ARG A 84 18.17 5.22 4.73
N PRO A 85 16.83 5.28 4.65
CA PRO A 85 16.08 4.10 4.24
C PRO A 85 16.40 3.77 2.79
N SER A 86 16.33 2.48 2.47
CA SER A 86 16.58 2.01 1.11
C SER A 86 15.65 2.70 0.10
N THR A 87 16.25 3.34 -0.89
CA THR A 87 15.54 4.06 -1.96
C THR A 87 14.49 3.17 -2.62
N ILE A 88 14.82 1.89 -2.87
CA ILE A 88 13.88 0.95 -3.48
C ILE A 88 12.72 0.59 -2.55
N VAL A 89 12.96 0.48 -1.24
CA VAL A 89 11.88 0.23 -0.25
C VAL A 89 10.95 1.43 -0.15
N GLN A 90 11.49 2.64 -0.20
CA GLN A 90 10.68 3.87 -0.14
C GLN A 90 9.88 4.06 -1.42
N ARG A 91 10.48 3.80 -2.58
CA ARG A 91 9.75 3.74 -3.86
C ARG A 91 8.64 2.69 -3.84
N PHE A 92 8.89 1.51 -3.26
CA PHE A 92 7.87 0.49 -3.10
C PHE A 92 6.71 1.00 -2.22
N LYS A 93 7.01 1.52 -1.02
CA LYS A 93 6.00 2.09 -0.10
C LYS A 93 5.19 3.20 -0.75
N PHE A 94 5.86 4.12 -1.45
CA PHE A 94 5.25 5.18 -2.24
C PHE A 94 4.31 4.59 -3.29
N ASN A 95 4.75 3.59 -4.07
CA ASN A 95 3.98 3.05 -5.19
C ASN A 95 2.81 2.14 -4.79
N ILE A 96 2.81 1.56 -3.58
CA ILE A 96 1.65 0.81 -3.07
C ILE A 96 0.64 1.69 -2.32
N ARG A 97 0.96 2.97 -2.11
CA ARG A 97 0.11 3.87 -1.32
C ARG A 97 -1.18 4.20 -2.08
N VAL A 98 -2.30 3.81 -1.49
CA VAL A 98 -3.68 4.08 -1.95
C VAL A 98 -4.42 4.79 -0.83
N ARG A 99 -5.25 5.78 -1.15
CA ARG A 99 -6.07 6.52 -0.19
C ARG A 99 -6.96 5.56 0.59
N GLY A 100 -7.08 5.75 1.90
CA GLY A 100 -8.04 5.02 2.72
C GLY A 100 -9.49 5.27 2.29
N ALA A 101 -10.44 4.41 2.69
CA ALA A 101 -11.85 4.59 2.34
C ALA A 101 -12.44 5.90 2.92
N SER A 102 -12.01 6.25 4.14
CA SER A 102 -12.45 7.44 4.89
C SER A 102 -11.37 8.51 5.03
N GLU A 103 -10.25 8.36 4.31
CA GLU A 103 -9.15 9.32 4.36
C GLU A 103 -9.41 10.47 3.38
N SER A 104 -9.39 11.72 3.85
CA SER A 104 -9.50 12.88 2.95
C SER A 104 -8.26 13.06 2.08
N ILE A 105 -8.35 13.89 1.04
CA ILE A 105 -7.26 14.06 0.09
C ILE A 105 -6.04 14.74 0.72
N ARG A 106 -6.24 15.67 1.67
CA ARG A 106 -5.13 16.41 2.30
C ARG A 106 -4.15 15.50 3.05
N PRO A 107 -4.58 14.65 4.00
CA PRO A 107 -3.69 13.70 4.68
C PRO A 107 -3.05 12.70 3.72
N PHE A 108 -3.81 12.23 2.72
CA PHE A 108 -3.29 11.32 1.71
C PHE A 108 -2.08 11.91 0.96
N VAL A 109 -2.22 13.14 0.48
CA VAL A 109 -1.17 13.84 -0.26
C VAL A 109 0.02 14.21 0.63
N ALA A 110 -0.24 14.58 1.89
CA ALA A 110 0.83 14.80 2.85
C ALA A 110 1.68 13.54 3.06
N GLU A 111 1.05 12.37 3.17
CA GLU A 111 1.76 11.09 3.30
C GLU A 111 2.50 10.71 2.01
N LEU A 112 1.96 11.00 0.82
CA LEU A 112 2.69 10.80 -0.44
C LEU A 112 3.98 11.63 -0.50
N LYS A 113 3.92 12.90 -0.08
CA LYS A 113 5.09 13.77 -0.01
C LYS A 113 6.13 13.24 0.97
N LYS A 114 5.69 12.80 2.15
CA LYS A 114 6.58 12.17 3.14
C LYS A 114 7.25 10.91 2.61
N LEU A 115 6.50 10.00 1.98
CA LEU A 115 7.07 8.77 1.40
C LEU A 115 8.05 9.05 0.25
N SER A 116 7.90 10.18 -0.44
CA SER A 116 8.78 10.56 -1.55
C SER A 116 10.16 11.07 -1.11
N GLU A 117 10.33 11.45 0.17
CA GLU A 117 11.55 12.09 0.71
C GLU A 117 12.84 11.33 0.35
N PHE A 118 12.80 10.00 0.45
CA PHE A 118 13.95 9.12 0.19
C PHE A 118 13.83 8.33 -1.11
N CYS A 119 12.92 8.73 -2.01
CA CYS A 119 12.72 8.04 -3.29
C CYS A 119 13.70 8.49 -4.38
N GLU A 120 14.45 9.57 -4.19
CA GLU A 120 15.39 10.10 -5.20
C GLU A 120 14.72 10.30 -6.57
N TYR A 121 13.51 10.86 -6.58
CA TYR A 121 12.80 11.16 -7.83
C TYR A 121 13.34 12.41 -8.53
N ASN A 122 14.07 13.27 -7.82
CA ASN A 122 14.73 14.46 -8.37
C ASN A 122 13.74 15.29 -9.21
N ASP A 123 14.09 15.62 -10.45
CA ASP A 123 13.28 16.43 -11.37
C ASP A 123 11.92 15.79 -11.72
N SER A 124 11.77 14.47 -11.52
CA SER A 124 10.53 13.74 -11.77
C SER A 124 9.58 13.68 -10.56
N LEU A 125 9.90 14.31 -9.43
CA LEU A 125 9.11 14.24 -8.20
C LEU A 125 7.63 14.61 -8.41
N GLU A 126 7.37 15.73 -9.08
CA GLU A 126 6.02 16.21 -9.36
C GLU A 126 5.23 15.24 -10.26
N GLU A 127 5.90 14.59 -11.22
CA GLU A 127 5.27 13.57 -12.08
C GLU A 127 4.90 12.33 -11.28
N MET A 128 5.79 11.86 -10.40
CA MET A 128 5.52 10.71 -9.55
C MET A 128 4.39 10.98 -8.56
N LEU A 129 4.36 12.17 -7.95
CA LEU A 129 3.27 12.59 -7.05
C LEU A 129 1.94 12.66 -7.79
N ARG A 130 1.91 13.23 -8.99
CA ARG A 130 0.72 13.26 -9.86
C ARG A 130 0.23 11.84 -10.14
N ASP A 131 1.09 10.98 -10.64
CA ASP A 131 0.71 9.64 -11.08
C ASP A 131 0.23 8.81 -9.89
N ARG A 132 0.89 8.95 -8.74
CA ARG A 132 0.48 8.25 -7.52
C ARG A 132 -0.82 8.78 -6.93
N LEU A 133 -1.07 10.09 -7.00
CA LEU A 133 -2.34 10.70 -6.63
C LEU A 133 -3.48 10.14 -7.50
N VAL A 134 -3.31 10.15 -8.82
CA VAL A 134 -4.32 9.64 -9.77
C VAL A 134 -4.61 8.17 -9.55
N CYS A 135 -3.57 7.34 -9.44
CA CYS A 135 -3.72 5.89 -9.28
C CYS A 135 -4.10 5.48 -7.85
N GLY A 136 -3.80 6.31 -6.84
CA GLY A 136 -4.07 6.05 -5.44
C GLY A 136 -5.42 6.58 -4.95
N ILE A 137 -6.09 7.47 -5.69
CA ILE A 137 -7.46 7.89 -5.37
C ILE A 137 -8.42 6.73 -5.67
N ASN A 138 -9.12 6.29 -4.62
CA ASN A 138 -10.15 5.25 -4.66
C ASN A 138 -11.59 5.82 -4.86
N ASN A 139 -11.71 7.00 -5.46
CA ASN A 139 -12.99 7.60 -5.85
C ASN A 139 -13.11 7.65 -7.38
N ARG A 140 -14.04 6.88 -7.95
CA ARG A 140 -14.20 6.77 -9.41
C ARG A 140 -14.48 8.10 -10.09
N ARG A 141 -15.29 8.99 -9.49
CA ARG A 141 -15.64 10.27 -10.09
C ARG A 141 -14.41 11.17 -10.21
N ILE A 142 -13.66 11.28 -9.11
CA ILE A 142 -12.43 12.08 -9.08
C ILE A 142 -11.39 11.49 -10.05
N GLN A 143 -11.17 10.17 -10.01
CA GLN A 143 -10.20 9.52 -10.88
C GLN A 143 -10.55 9.67 -12.38
N GLN A 144 -11.82 9.52 -12.76
CA GLN A 144 -12.27 9.76 -14.13
C GLN A 144 -12.04 11.20 -14.58
N ARG A 145 -12.34 12.18 -13.71
CA ARG A 145 -12.10 13.59 -14.01
C ARG A 145 -10.62 13.87 -14.20
N LEU A 146 -9.75 13.37 -13.34
CA LEU A 146 -8.30 13.52 -13.46
C LEU A 146 -7.77 12.90 -14.75
N LEU A 147 -8.21 11.68 -15.10
CA LEU A 147 -7.78 10.98 -16.32
C LEU A 147 -8.27 11.66 -17.62
N SER A 148 -9.32 12.49 -17.55
CA SER A 148 -9.82 13.25 -18.69
C SER A 148 -8.97 14.49 -19.04
N GLU A 149 -8.06 14.89 -18.15
CA GLU A 149 -7.21 16.06 -18.35
C GLU A 149 -6.08 15.78 -19.34
N ARG A 150 -6.09 16.47 -20.48
CA ARG A 150 -5.05 16.31 -21.53
C ARG A 150 -3.64 16.67 -21.07
N SER A 151 -3.54 17.66 -20.19
CA SER A 151 -2.29 18.11 -19.58
C SER A 151 -2.54 18.27 -18.10
N LEU A 152 -2.10 17.26 -17.35
CA LEU A 152 -2.27 17.18 -15.90
C LEU A 152 -0.91 17.37 -15.23
N THR A 153 -0.81 18.42 -14.41
CA THR A 153 0.28 18.62 -13.44
C THR A 153 -0.20 18.14 -12.06
N PHE A 154 0.73 17.91 -11.13
CA PHE A 154 0.35 17.55 -9.76
C PHE A 154 -0.48 18.64 -9.09
N ALA A 155 -0.10 19.92 -9.21
CA ALA A 155 -0.88 21.05 -8.70
C ALA A 155 -2.33 21.04 -9.23
N LYS A 156 -2.51 20.89 -10.54
CA LYS A 156 -3.84 20.84 -11.15
C LYS A 156 -4.64 19.60 -10.71
N ALA A 157 -3.96 18.46 -10.55
CA ALA A 157 -4.59 17.24 -10.05
C ALA A 157 -5.09 17.42 -8.61
N LEU A 158 -4.29 18.05 -7.76
CA LEU A 158 -4.63 18.34 -6.37
C LEU A 158 -5.83 19.28 -6.28
N ASP A 159 -5.84 20.35 -7.07
CA ASP A 159 -6.95 21.32 -7.11
C ASP A 159 -8.27 20.67 -7.53
N ILE A 160 -8.26 19.88 -8.62
CA ILE A 160 -9.44 19.13 -9.08
C ILE A 160 -9.94 18.19 -8.00
N ALA A 161 -9.04 17.43 -7.38
CA ALA A 161 -9.39 16.45 -6.38
C ALA A 161 -10.04 17.12 -5.15
N HIS A 162 -9.45 18.21 -4.64
CA HIS A 162 -10.02 18.99 -3.54
C HIS A 162 -11.36 19.62 -3.87
N ALA A 163 -11.51 20.22 -5.06
CA ALA A 163 -12.77 20.83 -5.47
C ALA A 163 -13.91 19.80 -5.51
N MET A 164 -13.62 18.59 -5.98
CA MET A 164 -14.61 17.51 -6.05
C MET A 164 -14.91 16.88 -4.68
N GLU A 165 -13.94 16.80 -3.78
CA GLU A 165 -14.16 16.36 -2.39
C GLU A 165 -15.05 17.35 -1.64
N ALA A 166 -14.73 18.64 -1.68
CA ALA A 166 -15.54 19.69 -1.06
C ALA A 166 -16.98 19.74 -1.63
N ALA A 167 -17.14 19.53 -2.94
CA ALA A 167 -18.47 19.48 -3.56
C ALA A 167 -19.28 18.24 -3.12
N ALA A 168 -18.62 17.12 -2.81
CA ALA A 168 -19.31 15.93 -2.32
C ALA A 168 -19.79 16.12 -0.87
N GLU A 169 -18.94 16.67 -0.01
CA GLU A 169 -19.28 17.00 1.39
C GLU A 169 -20.45 18.01 1.45
N GLY A 170 -20.39 19.07 0.65
CA GLY A 170 -21.46 20.08 0.62
C GLY A 170 -22.82 19.56 0.12
N ILE A 171 -22.85 18.48 -0.65
CA ILE A 171 -24.12 17.83 -1.07
C ILE A 171 -24.71 17.02 0.09
N GLU A 172 -23.88 16.34 0.88
CA GLU A 172 -24.33 15.61 2.07
C GLU A 172 -24.93 16.58 3.10
N ASP A 173 -24.22 17.67 3.42
CA ASP A 173 -24.68 18.73 4.32
C ASP A 173 -26.02 19.35 3.85
N LEU A 174 -26.18 19.57 2.54
CA LEU A 174 -27.40 20.16 1.99
C LEU A 174 -28.58 19.15 2.01
N SER A 175 -28.30 17.87 1.83
CA SER A 175 -29.32 16.81 1.86
C SER A 175 -29.89 16.59 3.27
N ASP A 176 -29.06 16.72 4.29
CA ASP A 176 -29.47 16.66 5.71
C ASP A 176 -30.34 17.87 6.10
N HIS A 177 -30.18 19.01 5.42
CA HIS A 177 -31.02 20.19 5.64
C HIS A 177 -32.36 20.19 4.88
N ILE A 178 -32.49 19.38 3.81
CA ILE A 178 -33.74 19.26 3.04
C ILE A 178 -34.70 18.26 3.70
N THR A 179 -34.18 17.20 4.32
CA THR A 179 -34.98 16.18 5.03
C THR A 179 -35.68 16.74 6.28
N ASP A 180 -35.15 17.80 6.90
CA ASP A 180 -35.74 18.43 8.09
C ASP A 180 -36.94 19.36 7.78
N LYS A 181 -37.10 19.80 6.51
CA LYS A 181 -38.14 20.80 6.13
C LYS A 181 -39.34 20.25 5.35
N THR A 182 -39.40 18.95 5.05
CA THR A 182 -40.44 18.39 4.17
C THR A 182 -41.23 17.24 4.83
N MET A 183 -41.82 17.48 6.00
CA MET A 183 -42.86 16.60 6.56
C MET A 183 -44.24 17.01 6.00
N LEU A 184 -44.63 16.45 4.85
CA LEU A 184 -46.05 16.34 4.48
C LEU A 184 -46.61 15.02 5.04
N PRO A 185 -47.83 15.01 5.63
CA PRO A 185 -48.37 13.82 6.27
C PRO A 185 -48.68 12.72 5.24
N PRO A 186 -48.57 11.43 5.61
CA PRO A 186 -48.73 10.33 4.68
C PRO A 186 -50.21 10.16 4.32
N MET A 187 -50.52 10.22 3.02
CA MET A 187 -51.77 9.66 2.52
C MET A 187 -51.68 8.14 2.55
N VAL A 188 -52.47 7.54 3.43
CA VAL A 188 -52.74 6.12 3.51
C VAL A 188 -53.26 5.64 2.15
N ASN A 189 -52.64 4.61 1.59
CA ASN A 189 -53.37 3.70 0.73
C ASN A 189 -52.90 2.27 0.96
N ASP A 190 -53.81 1.49 1.50
CA ASP A 190 -53.74 0.04 1.61
C ASP A 190 -53.50 -0.59 0.23
N ARG A 191 -52.44 -1.39 0.13
CA ARG A 191 -52.41 -2.63 -0.65
C ARG A 191 -51.15 -3.40 -0.27
N ALA A 192 -51.38 -4.46 0.49
CA ALA A 192 -50.41 -5.50 0.75
C ALA A 192 -50.18 -6.31 -0.54
N GLU A 193 -49.00 -6.18 -1.14
CA GLU A 193 -48.39 -7.22 -1.96
C GLU A 193 -46.91 -7.30 -1.59
N GLN A 194 -46.49 -8.50 -1.21
CA GLN A 194 -45.11 -8.87 -0.99
C GLN A 194 -44.38 -8.84 -2.33
N GLU A 195 -43.46 -7.90 -2.54
CA GLU A 195 -42.39 -8.05 -3.54
C GLU A 195 -41.04 -7.66 -2.92
N SER A 196 -40.16 -8.66 -2.88
CA SER A 196 -38.74 -8.52 -2.56
C SER A 196 -38.06 -7.64 -3.60
N SER A 197 -37.45 -6.56 -3.14
CA SER A 197 -36.60 -5.67 -3.94
C SER A 197 -35.52 -6.42 -4.72
N PRO A 198 -35.34 -6.14 -6.03
CA PRO A 198 -34.35 -6.83 -6.85
C PRO A 198 -32.93 -6.37 -6.51
N SER A 199 -32.02 -7.34 -6.48
CA SER A 199 -30.57 -7.15 -6.45
C SER A 199 -30.07 -6.32 -7.64
N PRO A 200 -28.96 -5.56 -7.49
CA PRO A 200 -28.45 -4.73 -8.58
C PRO A 200 -27.96 -5.61 -9.73
N SER A 201 -28.44 -5.31 -10.94
CA SER A 201 -28.07 -5.97 -12.19
C SER A 201 -26.56 -5.87 -12.47
N PRO A 202 -25.95 -6.87 -13.13
CA PRO A 202 -24.50 -6.91 -13.32
C PRO A 202 -24.01 -5.78 -14.26
N PRO A 203 -22.91 -5.07 -13.94
CA PRO A 203 -22.35 -4.08 -14.86
C PRO A 203 -21.94 -4.69 -16.21
N ASP A 204 -22.19 -3.90 -17.25
CA ASP A 204 -21.94 -4.13 -18.67
C ASP A 204 -20.55 -4.76 -18.97
N THR A 205 -20.59 -5.84 -19.75
CA THR A 205 -19.48 -6.71 -20.17
C THR A 205 -18.34 -5.93 -20.83
N GLN A 206 -18.63 -4.79 -21.45
CA GLN A 206 -17.66 -3.97 -22.17
C GLN A 206 -16.72 -3.17 -21.25
N SER A 207 -17.22 -2.70 -20.09
CA SER A 207 -16.42 -1.97 -19.09
C SER A 207 -15.40 -2.86 -18.39
N ARG A 208 -15.67 -4.17 -18.33
CA ARG A 208 -14.85 -5.16 -17.61
C ARG A 208 -13.69 -5.69 -18.46
N LYS A 209 -13.86 -5.77 -19.78
CA LYS A 209 -12.79 -6.07 -20.74
C LYS A 209 -11.65 -5.04 -20.66
N ILE A 210 -11.98 -3.77 -20.46
CA ILE A 210 -11.00 -2.66 -20.37
C ILE A 210 -10.12 -2.77 -19.12
N GLN A 211 -10.71 -3.16 -17.98
CA GLN A 211 -9.96 -3.37 -16.74
C GLN A 211 -8.98 -4.55 -16.85
N HIS A 212 -9.38 -5.58 -17.60
CA HIS A 212 -8.53 -6.74 -17.87
C HIS A 212 -7.40 -6.41 -18.86
N ASP A 213 -7.74 -5.72 -19.95
CA ASP A 213 -6.80 -5.27 -20.97
C ASP A 213 -5.71 -4.38 -20.35
N LYS A 214 -6.07 -3.53 -19.37
CA LYS A 214 -5.12 -2.66 -18.65
C LYS A 214 -4.14 -3.46 -17.78
N HIS A 215 -4.61 -4.46 -17.03
CA HIS A 215 -3.75 -5.34 -16.23
C HIS A 215 -2.76 -6.18 -17.05
N ALA A 216 -3.14 -6.61 -18.26
CA ALA A 216 -2.25 -7.35 -19.16
C ALA A 216 -1.17 -6.44 -19.78
N VAL A 217 -1.52 -5.18 -20.06
CA VAL A 217 -0.58 -4.16 -20.59
C VAL A 217 0.39 -3.68 -19.52
N ASP A 218 -0.07 -3.46 -18.29
CA ASP A 218 0.76 -3.01 -17.16
C ASP A 218 1.85 -4.04 -16.73
N ARG A 219 1.83 -5.27 -17.28
CA ARG A 219 2.77 -6.36 -16.96
C ARG A 219 3.68 -6.81 -18.10
N ASP A 220 3.70 -6.05 -19.20
CA ASP A 220 4.65 -6.22 -20.31
C ASP A 220 4.69 -7.66 -20.89
N ILE A 221 3.54 -8.33 -20.98
CA ILE A 221 3.43 -9.68 -21.57
C ILE A 221 3.62 -9.57 -23.09
N SER A 222 4.72 -10.13 -23.59
CA SER A 222 5.13 -10.09 -24.99
C SER A 222 5.05 -11.47 -25.65
N VAL A 223 5.14 -11.48 -26.99
CA VAL A 223 5.11 -12.71 -27.78
C VAL A 223 6.32 -13.60 -27.42
N GLY A 224 6.05 -14.80 -26.88
CA GLY A 224 7.08 -15.81 -26.57
C GLY A 224 7.44 -15.97 -25.08
N ASP A 225 6.75 -15.27 -24.17
CA ASP A 225 7.01 -15.37 -22.73
C ASP A 225 6.36 -16.60 -22.05
N ASP A 226 6.96 -17.05 -20.95
CA ASP A 226 6.35 -17.99 -20.01
C ASP A 226 5.24 -17.29 -19.19
N VAL A 227 4.05 -17.90 -19.11
CA VAL A 227 2.88 -17.31 -18.43
C VAL A 227 2.40 -18.20 -17.29
N PHE A 228 2.37 -17.65 -16.08
CA PHE A 228 1.86 -18.31 -14.88
C PHE A 228 0.45 -17.80 -14.55
N VAL A 229 -0.54 -18.66 -14.34
CA VAL A 229 -1.88 -18.23 -13.91
C VAL A 229 -1.97 -18.42 -12.40
N ARG A 230 -2.18 -17.33 -11.64
CA ARG A 230 -2.26 -17.36 -10.16
C ARG A 230 -3.26 -16.33 -9.65
N ASN A 231 -3.74 -16.54 -8.44
CA ASN A 231 -4.85 -15.78 -7.86
C ASN A 231 -4.40 -14.74 -6.80
N PHE A 232 -3.13 -14.78 -6.37
CA PHE A 232 -2.46 -13.77 -5.54
C PHE A 232 -0.99 -13.52 -5.99
N SER A 233 -0.46 -12.32 -5.72
CA SER A 233 0.86 -11.86 -6.18
C SER A 233 1.98 -12.17 -5.16
N LEU A 234 3.07 -12.76 -5.63
CA LEU A 234 4.41 -12.61 -5.04
C LEU A 234 5.34 -11.98 -6.09
N HIS A 235 6.43 -11.36 -5.65
CA HIS A 235 7.41 -10.73 -6.53
C HIS A 235 8.10 -11.78 -7.42
N GLY A 236 8.25 -11.46 -8.72
CA GLY A 236 9.02 -12.24 -9.70
C GLY A 236 8.16 -13.14 -10.61
N GLY A 237 8.06 -12.75 -11.89
CA GLY A 237 7.43 -13.52 -12.98
C GLY A 237 6.20 -12.83 -13.62
N LYS A 238 6.00 -13.03 -14.93
CA LYS A 238 4.79 -12.58 -15.65
C LYS A 238 3.62 -13.51 -15.32
N TRP A 239 2.60 -13.00 -14.63
CA TRP A 239 1.43 -13.81 -14.22
C TRP A 239 0.09 -13.18 -14.59
N LEU A 240 -0.88 -14.03 -14.91
CA LEU A 240 -2.27 -13.68 -15.18
C LEU A 240 -3.11 -13.86 -13.91
N PRO A 241 -3.93 -12.86 -13.54
CA PRO A 241 -4.82 -12.99 -12.41
C PRO A 241 -5.92 -14.02 -12.65
N GLY A 242 -6.29 -14.72 -11.57
CA GLY A 242 -7.49 -15.56 -11.55
C GLY A 242 -8.77 -14.75 -11.81
N GLY A 243 -9.79 -15.39 -12.37
CA GLY A 243 -11.11 -14.78 -12.52
C GLY A 243 -11.81 -14.56 -11.17
N GLU A 244 -12.77 -13.64 -11.15
CA GLU A 244 -13.57 -13.34 -9.96
C GLU A 244 -14.28 -14.59 -9.40
N THR A 245 -14.20 -14.80 -8.08
CA THR A 245 -15.09 -15.70 -7.33
C THR A 245 -16.12 -14.90 -6.52
N MET A 246 -17.21 -15.54 -6.09
CA MET A 246 -18.17 -14.89 -5.18
C MET A 246 -17.51 -14.46 -3.86
N SER A 247 -16.53 -15.25 -3.38
CA SER A 247 -15.76 -14.90 -2.19
C SER A 247 -14.92 -13.64 -2.39
N ASN A 248 -14.29 -13.44 -3.57
CA ASN A 248 -13.61 -12.18 -3.86
C ASN A 248 -14.59 -11.00 -3.87
N ARG A 249 -15.77 -11.16 -4.48
CA ARG A 249 -16.81 -10.12 -4.53
C ARG A 249 -17.26 -9.69 -3.13
N TYR A 250 -17.43 -10.64 -2.22
CA TYR A 250 -17.87 -10.37 -0.84
C TYR A 250 -16.71 -10.15 0.15
N LYS A 251 -15.48 -10.02 -0.33
CA LYS A 251 -14.27 -9.83 0.52
C LYS A 251 -14.10 -10.93 1.58
N ILE A 252 -14.41 -12.17 1.19
CA ILE A 252 -14.22 -13.37 2.00
C ILE A 252 -12.79 -13.89 1.77
N MET A 253 -12.11 -14.22 2.87
CA MET A 253 -10.78 -14.79 2.86
C MET A 253 -10.82 -16.21 2.30
N GLN A 254 -10.06 -16.46 1.22
CA GLN A 254 -10.06 -17.75 0.55
C GLN A 254 -8.83 -18.57 0.95
N GLY A 255 -7.61 -18.04 0.81
CA GLY A 255 -6.40 -18.84 1.08
C GLY A 255 -6.40 -20.11 0.24
N GLN A 256 -6.31 -21.26 0.91
CA GLN A 256 -6.41 -22.58 0.27
C GLN A 256 -7.83 -23.14 0.19
N LEU A 257 -8.86 -22.42 0.67
CA LEU A 257 -10.26 -22.78 0.47
C LEU A 257 -10.54 -22.88 -1.03
N ASP A 258 -10.97 -24.07 -1.46
CA ASP A 258 -11.27 -24.29 -2.85
C ASP A 258 -12.64 -23.72 -3.20
N THR A 259 -12.66 -22.83 -4.19
CA THR A 259 -13.84 -22.07 -4.59
C THR A 259 -13.96 -22.08 -6.10
N GLN A 260 -15.17 -21.86 -6.59
CA GLN A 260 -15.45 -21.78 -8.02
C GLN A 260 -15.42 -20.33 -8.51
N LEU A 261 -15.16 -20.18 -9.81
CA LEU A 261 -15.35 -18.90 -10.49
C LEU A 261 -16.84 -18.52 -10.45
N SER A 262 -17.13 -17.23 -10.35
CA SER A 262 -18.47 -16.73 -10.69
C SER A 262 -18.65 -16.76 -12.20
N GLU A 263 -19.90 -16.66 -12.69
CA GLU A 263 -20.16 -16.47 -14.13
C GLU A 263 -19.33 -15.33 -14.73
N LEU A 264 -19.10 -14.27 -13.93
CA LEU A 264 -18.24 -13.18 -14.32
C LEU A 264 -16.75 -13.60 -14.38
N GLY A 265 -16.26 -14.33 -13.39
CA GLY A 265 -14.89 -14.86 -13.42
C GLY A 265 -14.65 -15.77 -14.62
N GLU A 266 -15.64 -16.56 -15.01
CA GLU A 266 -15.59 -17.37 -16.21
C GLU A 266 -15.45 -16.53 -17.48
N GLU A 267 -16.28 -15.50 -17.64
CA GLU A 267 -16.23 -14.60 -18.79
C GLU A 267 -14.93 -13.80 -18.83
N GLN A 268 -14.42 -13.36 -17.67
CA GLN A 268 -13.12 -12.71 -17.55
C GLN A 268 -11.99 -13.60 -18.08
N ALA A 269 -11.95 -14.87 -17.68
CA ALA A 269 -10.95 -15.83 -18.14
C ALA A 269 -11.04 -16.07 -19.66
N ARG A 270 -12.27 -16.18 -20.19
CA ARG A 270 -12.52 -16.33 -21.62
C ARG A 270 -12.01 -15.12 -22.43
N LEU A 271 -12.31 -13.90 -21.98
CA LEU A 271 -11.87 -12.67 -22.64
C LEU A 271 -10.35 -12.53 -22.68
N VAL A 272 -9.63 -13.00 -21.65
CA VAL A 272 -8.16 -13.09 -21.66
C VAL A 272 -7.68 -14.08 -22.69
N GLY A 273 -8.26 -15.27 -22.70
CA GLY A 273 -7.92 -16.28 -23.69
C GLY A 273 -8.09 -15.75 -25.12
N MET A 274 -9.19 -15.06 -25.40
CA MET A 274 -9.42 -14.39 -26.69
C MET A 274 -8.38 -13.32 -27.01
N ARG A 275 -7.98 -12.51 -26.02
CA ARG A 275 -6.93 -11.49 -26.21
C ARG A 275 -5.59 -12.14 -26.52
N LEU A 276 -5.29 -13.24 -25.84
CA LEU A 276 -4.03 -13.95 -25.96
C LEU A 276 -4.10 -15.04 -27.04
N LYS A 277 -5.13 -15.06 -27.89
CA LYS A 277 -5.43 -16.21 -28.76
C LYS A 277 -4.28 -16.62 -29.69
N ASP A 278 -3.51 -15.63 -30.13
CA ASP A 278 -2.42 -15.78 -31.09
C ASP A 278 -1.05 -15.93 -30.39
N GLN A 279 -1.00 -15.85 -29.07
CA GLN A 279 0.23 -15.94 -28.28
C GLN A 279 0.61 -17.40 -28.00
N CYS A 280 1.85 -17.76 -28.27
CA CYS A 280 2.37 -19.10 -27.99
C CYS A 280 3.04 -19.12 -26.61
N PHE A 281 2.46 -19.85 -25.67
CA PHE A 281 3.08 -20.09 -24.37
C PHE A 281 4.00 -21.31 -24.44
N ARG A 282 5.23 -21.14 -23.94
CA ARG A 282 6.19 -22.24 -23.83
C ARG A 282 5.79 -23.20 -22.71
N HIS A 283 5.36 -22.67 -21.57
CA HIS A 283 4.82 -23.42 -20.45
C HIS A 283 3.60 -22.72 -19.83
N VAL A 284 2.67 -23.51 -19.28
CA VAL A 284 1.48 -22.99 -18.59
C VAL A 284 1.31 -23.71 -17.26
N PHE A 285 1.38 -22.94 -16.17
CA PHE A 285 1.24 -23.45 -14.81
C PHE A 285 0.09 -22.76 -14.08
N SER A 286 -0.63 -23.52 -13.25
CA SER A 286 -1.64 -23.00 -12.31
C SER A 286 -1.57 -23.75 -10.99
N SER A 287 -2.02 -23.13 -9.90
CA SER A 287 -2.36 -23.93 -8.73
C SER A 287 -3.49 -24.90 -9.07
N ASP A 288 -3.57 -25.97 -8.29
CA ASP A 288 -4.60 -27.01 -8.37
C ASP A 288 -5.93 -26.59 -7.72
N LEU A 289 -6.04 -25.37 -7.18
CA LEU A 289 -7.31 -24.80 -6.74
C LEU A 289 -8.22 -24.60 -7.95
N THR A 290 -9.47 -25.05 -7.83
CA THR A 290 -10.48 -25.08 -8.89
C THR A 290 -10.64 -23.72 -9.58
N ARG A 291 -10.69 -22.62 -8.83
CA ARG A 291 -10.76 -21.25 -9.39
C ARG A 291 -9.59 -20.92 -10.34
N ALA A 292 -8.37 -21.26 -9.94
CA ALA A 292 -7.16 -20.93 -10.71
C ALA A 292 -7.03 -21.88 -11.91
N ALA A 293 -7.20 -23.17 -11.67
CA ALA A 293 -7.18 -24.19 -12.70
C ALA A 293 -8.23 -23.93 -13.79
N ASN A 294 -9.46 -23.57 -13.40
CA ASN A 294 -10.52 -23.27 -14.37
C ASN A 294 -10.27 -21.96 -15.11
N THR A 295 -9.66 -20.95 -14.47
CA THR A 295 -9.22 -19.74 -15.17
C THR A 295 -8.22 -20.10 -16.27
N ALA A 296 -7.19 -20.87 -15.93
CA ALA A 296 -6.16 -21.28 -16.89
C ALA A 296 -6.73 -22.13 -18.04
N LYS A 297 -7.62 -23.09 -17.73
CA LYS A 297 -8.31 -23.90 -18.75
C LYS A 297 -9.12 -23.04 -19.72
N LYS A 298 -9.87 -22.06 -19.23
CA LYS A 298 -10.68 -21.16 -20.07
C LYS A 298 -9.80 -20.27 -20.96
N ILE A 299 -8.68 -19.79 -20.44
CA ILE A 299 -7.70 -19.03 -21.23
C ILE A 299 -7.15 -19.90 -22.36
N LEU A 300 -6.75 -21.14 -22.05
CA LEU A 300 -6.19 -22.06 -23.04
C LEU A 300 -7.22 -22.54 -24.07
N ALA A 301 -8.49 -22.65 -23.69
CA ALA A 301 -9.55 -23.03 -24.63
C ALA A 301 -9.71 -22.03 -25.79
N GLU A 302 -9.43 -20.75 -25.55
CA GLU A 302 -9.50 -19.69 -26.56
C GLU A 302 -8.13 -19.43 -27.23
N ASN A 303 -7.03 -19.92 -26.63
CA ASN A 303 -5.68 -19.81 -27.17
C ASN A 303 -5.41 -20.87 -28.24
N ARG A 304 -5.23 -20.43 -29.49
CA ARG A 304 -5.05 -21.33 -30.65
C ARG A 304 -3.59 -21.56 -31.00
N SER A 305 -2.68 -20.75 -30.45
CA SER A 305 -1.24 -20.78 -30.79
C SER A 305 -0.40 -21.60 -29.82
N THR A 306 -0.91 -21.95 -28.64
CA THR A 306 -0.20 -22.71 -27.62
C THR A 306 -0.46 -24.21 -27.78
N ALA A 307 0.61 -24.99 -27.89
CA ALA A 307 0.53 -26.45 -27.99
C ALA A 307 0.85 -27.19 -26.66
N CYS A 308 1.35 -26.49 -25.65
CA CYS A 308 1.67 -27.09 -24.36
C CYS A 308 0.42 -27.25 -23.47
N GLY A 309 0.41 -28.29 -22.64
CA GLY A 309 -0.68 -28.56 -21.69
C GLY A 309 -0.57 -27.74 -20.40
N LEU A 310 -1.70 -27.61 -19.70
CA LEU A 310 -1.75 -27.03 -18.36
C LEU A 310 -1.11 -27.98 -17.34
N THR A 311 -0.10 -27.49 -16.62
CA THR A 311 0.48 -28.20 -15.47
C THR A 311 -0.06 -27.61 -14.17
N LEU A 312 -0.62 -28.46 -13.31
CA LEU A 312 -1.09 -28.06 -11.98
C LEU A 312 0.00 -28.31 -10.93
N ASP A 313 0.22 -27.34 -10.06
CA ASP A 313 1.23 -27.42 -9.00
C ASP A 313 0.73 -26.77 -7.70
N HIS A 314 0.60 -27.58 -6.64
CA HIS A 314 0.11 -27.14 -5.33
C HIS A 314 0.99 -26.07 -4.69
N ARG A 315 2.28 -25.98 -5.05
CA ARG A 315 3.20 -24.94 -4.54
C ARG A 315 2.85 -23.54 -5.04
N LEU A 316 1.93 -23.45 -6.01
CA LEU A 316 1.42 -22.19 -6.55
C LEU A 316 0.18 -21.70 -5.80
N ARG A 317 -0.29 -22.44 -4.78
CA ARG A 317 -1.40 -22.03 -3.92
C ARG A 317 -1.05 -20.75 -3.16
N GLU A 318 -2.10 -20.02 -2.78
CA GLU A 318 -1.99 -18.88 -1.87
C GLU A 318 -1.77 -19.39 -0.43
N ARG A 319 -1.23 -18.54 0.45
CA ARG A 319 -1.09 -18.85 1.88
C ARG A 319 -2.42 -19.35 2.46
N GLY A 320 -2.38 -20.48 3.14
CA GLY A 320 -3.50 -21.03 3.88
C GLY A 320 -3.79 -20.20 5.13
N PHE A 321 -5.04 -19.77 5.30
CA PHE A 321 -5.46 -18.95 6.45
C PHE A 321 -6.24 -19.75 7.50
N GLY A 322 -6.32 -21.08 7.36
CA GLY A 322 -6.89 -21.97 8.36
C GLY A 322 -8.30 -21.57 8.79
N SER A 323 -8.49 -21.37 10.09
CA SER A 323 -9.79 -21.06 10.71
C SER A 323 -10.45 -19.76 10.24
N LEU A 324 -9.72 -18.90 9.53
CA LEU A 324 -10.22 -17.66 8.96
C LEU A 324 -10.65 -17.77 7.49
N GLU A 325 -10.35 -18.89 6.83
CA GLU A 325 -10.88 -19.15 5.50
C GLU A 325 -12.42 -19.23 5.54
N GLY A 326 -13.07 -18.66 4.54
CA GLY A 326 -14.53 -18.53 4.48
C GLY A 326 -15.10 -17.39 5.33
N ARG A 327 -14.28 -16.66 6.09
CA ARG A 327 -14.71 -15.49 6.86
C ARG A 327 -14.45 -14.16 6.14
N PRO A 328 -15.18 -13.09 6.47
CA PRO A 328 -14.86 -11.75 5.98
C PRO A 328 -13.43 -11.35 6.34
N PHE A 329 -12.73 -10.67 5.43
CA PHE A 329 -11.36 -10.20 5.66
C PHE A 329 -11.23 -9.31 6.91
N THR A 330 -12.30 -8.61 7.32
CA THR A 330 -12.35 -7.82 8.56
C THR A 330 -12.09 -8.63 9.81
N ASP A 331 -12.41 -9.92 9.81
CA ASP A 331 -12.21 -10.79 10.96
C ASP A 331 -10.73 -11.10 11.19
N PHE A 332 -9.93 -11.14 10.12
CA PHE A 332 -8.49 -11.29 10.23
C PHE A 332 -7.88 -10.18 11.07
N LYS A 333 -8.24 -8.93 10.79
CA LYS A 333 -7.74 -7.76 11.54
C LYS A 333 -8.14 -7.83 13.01
N LYS A 334 -9.40 -8.16 13.31
CA LYS A 334 -9.89 -8.30 14.69
C LYS A 334 -9.16 -9.39 15.47
N VAL A 335 -8.99 -10.57 14.86
CA VAL A 335 -8.34 -11.71 15.52
C VAL A 335 -6.84 -11.44 15.68
N GLN A 336 -6.19 -10.82 14.68
CA GLN A 336 -4.80 -10.40 14.76
C GLN A 336 -4.57 -9.37 15.88
N GLU A 337 -5.40 -8.32 15.96
CA GLU A 337 -5.33 -7.31 17.03
C GLU A 337 -5.52 -7.93 18.42
N THR A 338 -6.48 -8.86 18.57
CA THR A 338 -6.73 -9.55 19.84
C THR A 338 -5.57 -10.44 20.26
N SER A 339 -4.79 -10.97 19.30
CA SER A 339 -3.64 -11.82 19.59
C SER A 339 -2.41 -11.07 20.11
N GLY A 340 -2.33 -9.76 19.90
CA GLY A 340 -1.16 -8.93 20.24
C GLY A 340 0.08 -9.20 19.38
N VAL A 341 0.02 -10.10 18.39
CA VAL A 341 1.13 -10.42 17.49
C VAL A 341 1.14 -9.45 16.30
N PRO A 342 2.30 -8.92 15.86
CA PRO A 342 2.39 -8.11 14.66
C PRO A 342 1.78 -8.82 13.44
N HIS A 343 1.09 -8.07 12.57
CA HIS A 343 0.39 -8.61 11.40
C HIS A 343 1.27 -9.53 10.53
N GLU A 344 2.56 -9.20 10.39
CA GLU A 344 3.55 -9.95 9.59
C GLU A 344 3.89 -11.32 10.18
N MET A 345 3.76 -11.48 11.50
CA MET A 345 4.07 -12.72 12.23
C MET A 345 2.81 -13.49 12.63
N PHE A 346 1.62 -12.92 12.38
CA PHE A 346 0.37 -13.53 12.77
C PHE A 346 0.02 -14.71 11.87
N THR A 347 -0.23 -15.87 12.49
CA THR A 347 -0.69 -17.09 11.83
C THR A 347 -2.00 -17.54 12.46
N PRO A 348 -3.12 -17.54 11.71
CA PRO A 348 -4.38 -18.04 12.22
C PRO A 348 -4.30 -19.53 12.59
N GLN A 349 -5.17 -19.98 13.48
CA GLN A 349 -5.22 -21.39 13.87
C GLN A 349 -5.42 -22.30 12.64
N GLY A 350 -4.51 -23.23 12.42
CA GLY A 350 -4.52 -24.16 11.29
C GLY A 350 -4.14 -23.52 9.94
N GLY A 351 -3.66 -22.27 9.93
CA GLY A 351 -3.09 -21.62 8.75
C GLY A 351 -1.58 -21.88 8.62
N GLU A 352 -1.03 -21.51 7.47
CA GLU A 352 0.40 -21.60 7.17
C GLU A 352 1.15 -20.41 7.75
N THR A 353 2.35 -20.63 8.31
CA THR A 353 3.27 -19.54 8.67
C THR A 353 3.89 -18.90 7.43
N ILE A 354 4.57 -17.77 7.59
CA ILE A 354 5.29 -17.12 6.48
C ILE A 354 6.46 -17.97 5.99
N GLU A 355 7.06 -18.79 6.84
CA GLU A 355 8.15 -19.69 6.46
C GLU A 355 7.66 -20.96 5.75
N GLN A 356 6.41 -21.35 5.98
CA GLN A 356 5.79 -22.51 5.34
C GLN A 356 5.24 -22.19 3.93
N PHE A 357 4.87 -20.93 3.69
CA PHE A 357 4.41 -20.40 2.41
C PHE A 357 5.57 -19.82 1.58
#